data_AF-A0A957E3Q4-F1
#
_entry.id   AF-A0A957E3Q4-F1
#
_cell.length_a   1.000
_cell.length_b   1.000
_cell.length_c   1.000
_cell.angle_alpha   90.00
_cell.angle_beta   90.00
_cell.angle_gamma   90.00
#
_symmetry.space_group_name_H-M   'P 1'
#
loop_
_entity.id
_entity.type
_entity.pdbx_description
1 polymer ?
#
loop_
_entity_poly.entity_id
_entity_poly.type
_entity_poly.pdbx_seq_one_letter_code
_entity_poly.pdbx_strand_id
1 'polypeptide(L)' 'MNQFVMLALAEKVATLQAIGYLEERAKRGNREKLLAVLAKAPDVEPEEYDRL' A
#
# COMPACT_ATOMS: atom_id res chain seq x y z
N MET A 1 -19.43 -23.71 16.90
CA MET A 1 -19.55 -23.65 15.42
C MET A 1 -19.91 -22.24 14.90
N ASN A 2 -20.83 -21.52 15.54
CA ASN A 2 -21.22 -20.16 15.13
C ASN A 2 -20.06 -19.14 15.14
N GLN A 3 -19.15 -19.21 16.11
CA GLN A 3 -18.05 -18.23 16.23
C GLN A 3 -17.03 -18.28 15.08
N PHE A 4 -16.66 -19.45 14.59
CA PHE A 4 -15.73 -19.57 13.45
C PHE A 4 -16.34 -19.03 12.16
N VAL A 5 -17.64 -19.28 11.94
CA VAL A 5 -18.37 -18.74 10.78
C VAL A 5 -18.45 -17.22 10.87
N MET A 6 -18.72 -16.67 12.06
CA MET A 6 -18.75 -15.23 12.30
C MET A 6 -17.38 -14.57 12.07
N LEU A 7 -16.30 -15.20 12.52
CA LEU A 7 -14.93 -14.69 12.29
C LEU A 7 -14.58 -14.69 10.81
N ALA A 8 -14.85 -15.79 10.09
CA ALA A 8 -14.60 -15.87 8.65
C ALA A 8 -15.40 -14.83 7.87
N LEU A 9 -16.65 -14.57 8.26
CA LEU A 9 -17.47 -13.52 7.65
C LEU A 9 -16.89 -12.13 7.92
N ALA A 10 -16.51 -11.84 9.17
CA ALA A 10 -15.92 -10.56 9.54
C ALA A 10 -14.62 -10.30 8.78
N GLU A 11 -13.75 -11.31 8.66
CA GLU A 11 -12.51 -11.24 7.87
C GLU A 11 -12.81 -10.95 6.40
N LYS A 12 -13.79 -11.62 5.80
CA LYS A 12 -14.17 -11.40 4.40
C LYS A 12 -14.68 -9.98 4.17
N VAL A 13 -15.50 -9.45 5.08
CA VAL A 13 -16.00 -8.07 5.00
C VAL A 13 -14.85 -7.06 5.12
N ALA A 14 -13.96 -7.23 6.10
CA ALA A 14 -12.79 -6.36 6.27
C ALA A 14 -11.89 -6.37 5.02
N THR A 15 -11.69 -7.54 4.41
CA THR A 15 -10.93 -7.69 3.16
C THR A 15 -11.56 -6.90 2.02
N LEU A 16 -12.88 -7.00 1.83
CA LEU A 16 -13.60 -6.25 0.78
C LEU A 16 -13.50 -4.73 1.00
N GLN A 17 -13.57 -4.28 2.26
CA GLN A 17 -13.39 -2.87 2.61
C GLN A 17 -11.96 -2.39 2.31
N ALA A 18 -10.95 -3.19 2.64
CA ALA A 18 -9.55 -2.88 2.33
C ALA A 18 -9.30 -2.78 0.83
N ILE A 19 -9.88 -3.70 0.04
CA ILE A 19 -9.82 -3.65 -1.43
C ILE A 19 -10.44 -2.34 -1.94
N GLY A 20 -11.67 -2.02 -1.52
CA GLY A 20 -12.35 -0.79 -1.97
C GLY A 20 -11.57 0.48 -1.61
N TYR A 21 -10.97 0.52 -0.41
CA TYR A 21 -10.10 1.64 -0.02
C TYR A 21 -8.87 1.77 -0.92
N LEU A 22 -8.19 0.66 -1.21
CA LEU A 22 -7.01 0.65 -2.08
C LEU A 22 -7.35 1.04 -3.52
N GLU A 23 -8.49 0.59 -4.05
CA GLU A 23 -8.98 0.97 -5.37
C GLU A 23 -9.26 2.48 -5.47
N GLU A 24 -9.97 3.06 -4.50
CA GLU A 24 -10.21 4.51 -4.44
C GLU A 24 -8.92 5.32 -4.23
N ARG A 25 -7.95 4.76 -3.51
CA ARG A 25 -6.63 5.39 -3.38
C ARG A 25 -5.84 5.32 -4.68
N ALA A 26 -5.89 4.19 -5.39
CA ALA A 26 -5.20 3.96 -6.64
C ALA A 26 -5.67 4.91 -7.76
N LYS A 27 -6.97 5.23 -7.81
CA LYS A 27 -7.52 6.24 -8.74
C LYS A 27 -6.86 7.62 -8.61
N ARG A 28 -6.34 7.95 -7.43
CA ARG A 28 -5.62 9.21 -7.15
C ARG A 28 -4.11 9.10 -7.39
N GLY A 29 -3.61 7.89 -7.67
CA GLY A 29 -2.20 7.64 -7.96
C GLY A 29 -1.84 8.06 -9.38
N ASN A 30 -0.60 8.49 -9.58
CA ASN A 30 -0.05 8.71 -10.91
C ASN A 30 1.39 8.18 -10.93
N ARG A 31 1.60 7.10 -11.70
CA ARG A 31 2.88 6.39 -11.78
C ARG A 31 3.98 7.27 -12.37
N GLU A 32 3.67 8.03 -13.41
CA GLU A 32 4.64 8.90 -14.08
C GLU A 32 5.13 10.01 -13.14
N LYS A 33 4.21 10.63 -12.39
CA LYS A 33 4.56 11.64 -11.37
C LYS A 33 5.44 11.05 -10.27
N LEU A 34 5.13 9.85 -9.80
CA LEU A 34 5.96 9.16 -8.81
C LEU A 34 7.38 8.92 -9.33
N LEU A 35 7.50 8.37 -10.54
CA LEU A 35 8.81 8.13 -11.16
C LEU A 35 9.57 9.43 -11.42
N ALA A 36 8.90 10.50 -11.82
CA ALA A 36 9.52 11.81 -12.00
C ALA A 36 10.05 12.40 -10.69
N VAL A 37 9.44 12.06 -9.54
CA VAL A 37 9.98 12.43 -8.22
C VAL A 37 11.18 11.56 -7.87
N LEU A 38 11.09 10.24 -8.05
CA LEU A 38 12.19 9.30 -7.77
C LEU A 38 13.43 9.59 -8.61
N ALA A 39 13.27 10.00 -9.86
CA ALA A 39 14.37 10.37 -10.76
C ALA A 39 15.16 11.61 -10.29
N LYS A 40 14.67 12.36 -9.30
CA LYS A 40 15.40 13.48 -8.70
C LYS A 40 16.38 13.04 -7.62
N ALA A 41 16.28 11.79 -7.15
CA ALA A 41 17.24 11.25 -6.20
C ALA A 41 18.63 11.20 -6.87
N PRO A 42 19.70 11.64 -6.17
CA PRO A 42 21.05 11.56 -6.70
C PRO A 42 21.50 10.10 -6.77
N ASP A 43 22.21 9.74 -7.84
CA ASP A 43 22.81 8.42 -8.01
C ASP A 43 24.16 8.35 -7.26
N VAL A 44 24.08 8.36 -5.93
CA VAL A 44 25.24 8.33 -5.04
C VAL A 44 25.00 7.38 -3.87
N GLU A 45 26.08 6.95 -3.23
CA GLU A 45 26.01 6.10 -2.04
C GLU A 45 25.27 6.84 -0.90
N PRO A 46 24.34 6.16 -0.18
CA PRO A 46 23.67 6.75 0.97
C PRO A 46 24.65 7.12 2.10
N GLU A 47 24.24 8.12 2.88
CA GLU A 47 24.95 8.53 4.09
C GLU A 47 25.04 7.37 5.09
N GLU A 48 26.05 7.38 5.96
CA GLU A 48 26.36 6.24 6.84
C GLU A 48 25.17 5.84 7.74
N TYR A 49 24.37 6.81 8.20
CA TYR A 49 23.20 6.55 9.03
C TYR A 49 21.97 6.04 8.25
N ASP A 50 21.97 6.18 6.91
CA ASP A 50 20.90 5.70 6.02
C ASP A 50 21.18 4.29 5.49
N ARG A 51 22.34 3.70 5.85
CA ARG A 51 22.69 2.33 5.49
C ARG A 51 21.91 1.33 6.36
N LEU A 52 21.49 0.21 5.74
CA LEU A 52 20.77 -0.90 6.38
C LEU A 52 21.70 -1.81 7.21
#